data_AF-A0A7C6M812-F1
#
_entry.id   AF-A0A7C6M812-F1
#
_cell.length_a   1.000
_cell.length_b   1.000
_cell.length_c   1.000
_cell.angle_alpha   90.00
_cell.angle_beta   90.00
_cell.angle_gamma   90.00
#
_symmetry.space_group_name_H-M   'P 1'
#
loop_
_entity.id
_entity.type
_entity.pdbx_description
1 polymer ?
#
loop_
_entity_poly.entity_id
_entity_poly.type
_entity_poly.pdbx_seq_one_letter_code
_entity_poly.pdbx_strand_id
1 'polypeptide(L)'
;MKEHPINSLLNISLDNITRMVDVSKIVGQPIHLGENRVIIPISKVTFGFGAGGSEFDIGHNKKKVFDVEFGEELFPFGGGSGGGISITPSAFILIDHDNIKIVRYQKDNTIYDKVLDAVVDIVNKNRG
;
A
#
# COMPACT_ATOMS: atom_id res chain seq x y z
N MET A 1 26.14 -17.46 -8.53
CA MET A 1 25.24 -17.17 -7.40
C MET A 1 23.83 -17.45 -7.90
N LYS A 2 23.17 -18.51 -7.40
CA LYS A 2 21.77 -18.80 -7.76
C LYS A 2 20.90 -17.73 -7.11
N GLU A 3 20.16 -16.98 -7.91
CA GLU A 3 19.21 -16.00 -7.40
C GLU A 3 18.03 -16.71 -6.73
N HIS A 4 17.80 -16.41 -5.45
CA HIS A 4 16.70 -16.96 -4.70
C HIS A 4 15.37 -16.37 -5.22
N PRO A 5 14.29 -17.15 -5.41
CA PRO A 5 13.02 -16.66 -5.94
C PRO A 5 12.41 -15.47 -5.18
N ILE A 6 12.72 -15.35 -3.87
CA ILE A 6 12.32 -14.23 -3.02
C ILE A 6 12.93 -12.90 -3.50
N ASN A 7 14.13 -12.93 -4.08
CA ASN A 7 14.79 -11.73 -4.60
C ASN A 7 14.07 -11.20 -5.84
N SER A 8 13.57 -12.09 -6.70
CA SER A 8 12.74 -11.70 -7.85
C SER A 8 11.44 -11.05 -7.40
N LEU A 9 10.77 -11.63 -6.39
CA LEU A 9 9.56 -11.06 -5.78
C LEU A 9 9.80 -9.68 -5.15
N LEU A 10 10.87 -9.53 -4.38
CA LEU A 10 11.25 -8.25 -3.77
C LEU A 10 11.58 -7.20 -4.84
N ASN A 11 12.34 -7.57 -5.87
CA ASN A 11 12.72 -6.67 -6.95
C ASN A 11 11.50 -6.18 -7.75
N ILE A 12 10.58 -7.07 -8.14
CA ILE A 12 9.32 -6.71 -8.83
C ILE A 12 8.50 -5.74 -7.98
N SER A 13 8.51 -5.94 -6.66
CA SER A 13 7.72 -5.14 -5.74
C SER A 13 8.31 -3.75 -5.52
N LEU A 14 9.64 -3.65 -5.38
CA LEU A 14 10.36 -2.38 -5.27
C LEU A 14 10.26 -1.56 -6.57
N ASP A 15 10.33 -2.21 -7.73
CA ASP A 15 10.18 -1.55 -9.04
C ASP A 15 8.77 -0.95 -9.20
N ASN A 16 7.73 -1.69 -8.82
CA ASN A 16 6.36 -1.17 -8.82
C ASN A 16 6.15 0.01 -7.85
N ILE A 17 6.74 -0.05 -6.65
CA ILE A 17 6.73 1.08 -5.70
C ILE A 17 7.40 2.30 -6.31
N THR A 18 8.59 2.12 -6.91
CA THR A 18 9.39 3.21 -7.49
C THR A 18 8.65 3.90 -8.63
N ARG A 19 7.94 3.14 -9.49
CA ARG A 19 7.09 3.70 -10.56
C ARG A 19 5.87 4.48 -10.06
N MET A 20 5.44 4.23 -8.83
CA MET A 20 4.27 4.89 -8.23
C MET A 20 4.64 6.06 -7.30
N VAL A 21 5.87 6.13 -6.80
CA VAL A 21 6.47 7.24 -6.03
C VAL A 21 6.92 8.41 -6.94
N ASP A 22 6.46 8.44 -8.19
CA ASP A 22 6.57 9.64 -9.03
C ASP A 22 5.92 10.83 -8.30
N VAL A 23 6.77 11.73 -7.76
CA VAL A 23 6.43 12.87 -6.89
C VAL A 23 5.33 13.74 -7.51
N SER A 24 5.24 13.69 -8.84
CA SER A 24 4.20 14.23 -9.72
C SER A 24 2.76 13.84 -9.36
N LYS A 25 2.53 12.77 -8.57
CA LYS A 25 1.18 12.36 -8.12
C LYS A 25 0.79 12.88 -6.74
N ILE A 26 1.74 13.45 -6.00
CA ILE A 26 1.52 14.02 -4.66
C ILE A 26 0.99 15.46 -4.79
N VAL A 27 1.52 16.21 -5.76
CA VAL A 27 1.06 17.54 -6.14
C VAL A 27 0.24 17.42 -7.42
N GLY A 28 -1.05 17.72 -7.33
CA GLY A 28 -1.96 17.70 -8.47
C GLY A 28 -1.69 18.84 -9.45
N GLN A 29 -2.25 18.72 -10.65
CA GLN A 29 -2.15 19.77 -11.66
C GLN A 29 -2.84 21.06 -11.20
N PRO A 30 -2.26 22.25 -11.49
CA PRO A 30 -2.88 23.52 -11.17
C PRO A 30 -4.22 23.72 -11.90
N ILE A 31 -5.26 24.06 -11.14
CA ILE A 31 -6.60 24.41 -11.65
C ILE A 31 -6.69 25.94 -11.64
N HIS A 32 -6.81 26.54 -12.83
CA HIS A 32 -6.88 28.00 -12.98
C HIS A 32 -8.35 28.45 -12.92
N LEU A 33 -8.65 29.39 -12.02
CA LEU A 33 -9.99 29.99 -11.85
C LEU A 33 -10.10 31.41 -12.47
N GLY A 34 -9.01 31.90 -13.06
CA GLY A 34 -8.88 33.21 -13.71
C GLY A 34 -7.41 33.59 -13.87
N GLU A 35 -7.14 34.83 -14.32
CA GLU A 35 -5.78 35.33 -14.63
C GLU A 35 -4.77 35.12 -13.49
N ASN A 36 -5.17 35.36 -12.23
CA ASN A 36 -4.28 35.30 -11.06
C ASN A 36 -4.80 34.41 -9.93
N ARG A 37 -5.70 33.46 -10.23
CA ARG A 37 -6.27 32.55 -9.23
C ARG A 37 -6.01 31.10 -9.59
N VAL A 38 -5.26 30.40 -8.74
CA VAL A 38 -4.81 29.02 -8.97
C VAL A 38 -5.09 28.15 -7.75
N ILE A 39 -5.61 26.95 -7.99
CA ILE A 39 -5.76 25.91 -6.97
C ILE A 39 -4.82 24.76 -7.28
N ILE A 40 -4.02 24.34 -6.31
CA ILE A 40 -3.13 23.18 -6.41
C ILE A 40 -3.58 22.10 -5.41
N PRO A 41 -4.15 20.97 -5.86
CA PRO A 41 -4.51 19.85 -5.00
C PRO A 41 -3.26 19.15 -4.43
N ILE A 42 -3.29 18.76 -3.16
CA ILE A 42 -2.21 18.02 -2.50
C ILE A 42 -2.78 16.72 -1.90
N SER A 43 -2.18 15.60 -2.27
CA SER A 43 -2.60 14.27 -1.82
C SER A 43 -1.49 13.57 -1.03
N LYS A 44 -1.86 12.90 0.07
CA LYS A 44 -0.99 11.95 0.78
C LYS A 44 -1.09 10.60 0.08
N VAL A 45 0.04 10.07 -0.35
CA VAL A 45 0.14 8.72 -0.92
C VAL A 45 0.79 7.80 0.10
N THR A 46 0.17 6.64 0.36
CA THR A 46 0.68 5.61 1.26
C THR A 46 0.81 4.30 0.50
N PHE A 47 1.96 3.66 0.63
CA PHE A 47 2.27 2.36 0.04
C PHE A 47 2.43 1.35 1.16
N GLY A 48 1.84 0.17 0.99
CA GLY A 48 2.06 -0.97 1.85
C GLY A 48 2.39 -2.18 1.01
N PHE A 49 3.44 -2.90 1.36
CA PHE A 49 3.81 -4.14 0.67
C PHE A 49 4.26 -5.18 1.70
N GLY A 50 3.89 -6.42 1.48
CA GLY A 50 4.31 -7.57 2.28
C GLY A 50 4.56 -8.77 1.38
N ALA A 51 5.64 -9.50 1.68
CA ALA A 51 5.95 -10.77 1.05
C ALA A 51 6.32 -11.80 2.12
N GLY A 52 6.01 -13.05 1.85
CA GLY A 52 6.36 -14.17 2.71
C GLY A 52 6.38 -15.47 1.91
N GLY A 53 7.23 -16.40 2.30
CA GLY A 53 7.29 -17.71 1.66
C GLY A 53 8.04 -18.70 2.53
N SER A 54 7.84 -19.97 2.22
CA SER A 54 8.46 -21.10 2.87
C SER A 54 8.93 -22.11 1.83
N GLU A 55 10.07 -22.73 2.09
CA GLU A 55 10.51 -23.90 1.34
C GLU A 55 9.91 -25.14 1.99
N PHE A 56 9.34 -26.02 1.17
CA PHE A 56 8.76 -27.27 1.65
C PHE A 56 9.74 -28.41 1.40
N ASP A 57 10.15 -29.08 2.47
CA ASP A 57 10.88 -30.34 2.37
C ASP A 57 9.91 -31.44 1.92
N ILE A 58 9.92 -31.77 0.62
CA ILE A 58 9.20 -32.95 0.14
C ILE A 58 10.05 -34.16 0.50
N GLY A 59 9.92 -34.63 1.75
CA GLY A 59 10.71 -35.73 2.30
C GLY A 59 10.82 -36.90 1.34
N HIS A 60 11.90 -36.95 0.56
CA HIS A 60 12.26 -38.12 -0.21
C HIS A 60 12.82 -39.08 0.80
N ASN A 61 12.07 -40.16 1.03
CA ASN A 61 12.49 -41.29 1.84
C ASN A 61 13.67 -41.98 1.15
N LYS A 62 14.85 -41.34 1.19
CA LYS A 62 16.11 -41.87 0.67
C LYS A 62 16.56 -42.97 1.63
N LYS A 63 16.11 -44.19 1.36
CA LYS A 63 16.89 -45.38 1.73
C LYS A 63 18.27 -45.21 1.11
N LYS A 64 19.27 -44.93 1.95
CA LYS A 64 20.68 -44.80 1.58
C LYS A 64 21.16 -46.09 0.90
N VAL A 65 21.28 -46.09 -0.42
CA VAL A 65 22.20 -46.96 -1.15
C VAL A 65 22.67 -46.22 -2.41
N PHE A 66 23.99 -46.04 -2.52
CA PHE A 66 24.78 -45.44 -3.61
C PHE A 66 25.03 -43.92 -3.61
N ASP A 67 26.32 -43.61 -3.49
CA ASP A 67 26.96 -42.30 -3.68
C ASP A 67 26.70 -41.78 -5.10
N VAL A 68 25.78 -40.82 -5.21
CA VAL A 68 25.71 -39.91 -6.35
C VAL A 68 25.51 -38.50 -5.80
N GLU A 69 26.44 -37.61 -6.15
CA GLU A 69 26.47 -36.19 -5.86
C GLU A 69 25.28 -35.47 -6.56
N PHE A 70 24.07 -35.69 -6.07
CA PHE A 70 22.89 -34.92 -6.50
C PHE A 70 22.88 -33.62 -5.72
N GLY A 71 23.40 -32.56 -6.35
CA GLY A 71 23.39 -31.21 -5.81
C GLY A 71 21.98 -30.78 -5.44
N GLU A 72 21.86 -30.14 -4.27
CA GLU A 72 20.74 -29.28 -3.85
C GLU A 72 19.43 -29.58 -4.59
N GLU A 73 18.82 -30.73 -4.27
CA GLU A 73 17.48 -31.08 -4.76
C GLU A 73 16.55 -29.88 -4.49
N LEU A 74 16.01 -29.32 -5.57
CA LEU A 74 15.14 -28.16 -5.58
C LEU A 74 13.93 -28.42 -4.68
N PHE A 75 13.98 -27.96 -3.44
CA PHE A 75 12.79 -27.86 -2.61
C PHE A 75 11.81 -26.89 -3.29
N PRO A 76 10.53 -27.27 -3.49
CA PRO A 76 9.54 -26.36 -4.02
C PRO A 76 9.36 -25.21 -3.03
N PHE A 77 9.70 -24.01 -3.49
CA PHE A 77 9.42 -22.78 -2.77
C PHE A 77 7.97 -22.37 -3.00
N GLY A 78 7.20 -22.22 -1.93
CA GLY A 78 5.87 -21.59 -1.98
C GLY A 78 5.93 -20.24 -1.30
N GLY A 79 5.61 -19.18 -2.03
CA GLY A 79 5.59 -17.83 -1.50
C GLY A 79 4.46 -17.01 -2.10
N GLY A 80 4.09 -15.96 -1.38
CA GLY A 80 3.11 -14.97 -1.80
C GLY A 80 3.59 -13.57 -1.48
N SER A 81 3.17 -12.61 -2.30
CA SER A 81 3.36 -11.20 -2.03
C SER A 81 2.09 -10.43 -2.35
N GLY A 82 1.86 -9.35 -1.63
CA GLY A 82 0.77 -8.43 -1.88
C GLY A 82 1.17 -7.01 -1.51
N GLY A 83 0.62 -6.04 -2.23
CA GLY A 83 0.80 -4.64 -1.92
C GLY A 83 -0.47 -3.85 -2.21
N GLY A 84 -0.55 -2.68 -1.62
CA GLY A 84 -1.66 -1.76 -1.76
C GLY A 84 -1.19 -0.31 -1.74
N ILE A 85 -2.01 0.55 -2.32
CA ILE A 85 -1.74 1.97 -2.46
C ILE A 85 -2.99 2.71 -2.03
N SER A 86 -2.80 3.71 -1.18
CA SER A 86 -3.87 4.60 -0.76
C SER A 86 -3.48 6.03 -1.11
N ILE A 87 -4.34 6.71 -1.86
CA ILE A 87 -4.20 8.14 -2.18
C ILE A 87 -5.31 8.86 -1.44
N THR A 88 -4.94 9.73 -0.50
CA THR A 88 -5.89 10.52 0.30
C THR A 88 -5.67 12.01 0.01
N PRO A 89 -6.67 12.74 -0.53
CA PRO A 89 -6.60 14.19 -0.61
C PRO A 89 -6.38 14.78 0.79
N SER A 90 -5.38 15.66 0.91
CA SER A 90 -4.96 16.21 2.21
C SER A 90 -5.19 17.70 2.31
N ALA A 91 -5.00 18.43 1.22
CA ALA A 91 -5.15 19.88 1.20
C ALA A 91 -5.29 20.42 -0.22
N PHE A 92 -5.63 21.70 -0.32
CA PHE A 92 -5.56 22.53 -1.50
C PHE A 92 -4.72 23.77 -1.16
N ILE A 93 -3.82 24.16 -2.06
CA ILE A 93 -3.14 25.44 -2.01
C ILE A 93 -3.93 26.38 -2.91
N LEU A 94 -4.45 27.46 -2.35
CA LEU A 94 -5.12 28.53 -3.08
C LEU A 94 -4.13 29.68 -3.21
N ILE A 95 -3.91 30.13 -4.44
CA ILE A 95 -3.09 31.29 -4.78
C ILE A 95 -4.05 32.29 -5.42
N ASP A 96 -4.14 33.49 -4.83
CA ASP A 96 -4.94 34.61 -5.33
C ASP A 96 -4.08 35.88 -5.31
N HIS A 97 -3.56 36.26 -6.47
CA HIS A 97 -2.52 37.29 -6.59
C HIS A 97 -1.33 36.99 -5.65
N ASP A 98 -1.07 37.87 -4.66
CA ASP A 98 0.01 37.73 -3.68
C ASP A 98 -0.40 36.94 -2.43
N ASN A 99 -1.66 36.49 -2.35
CA ASN A 99 -2.17 35.74 -1.19
C ASN A 99 -2.10 34.23 -1.44
N ILE A 100 -1.35 33.54 -0.58
CA ILE A 100 -1.26 32.08 -0.57
C ILE A 100 -1.94 31.53 0.67
N LYS A 101 -2.92 30.64 0.50
CA LYS A 101 -3.64 29.99 1.59
C LYS A 101 -3.67 28.48 1.40
N ILE A 102 -3.35 27.73 2.45
CA ILE A 102 -3.51 26.27 2.47
C ILE A 102 -4.82 25.93 3.17
N VAL A 103 -5.69 25.20 2.47
CA VAL A 103 -6.95 24.68 3.00
C VAL A 103 -6.81 23.17 3.15
N ARG A 104 -6.83 22.68 4.38
CA ARG A 104 -6.74 21.23 4.65
C ARG A 104 -8.09 20.58 4.49
N TYR A 105 -8.10 19.39 3.89
CA TYR A 105 -9.25 18.52 3.89
C TYR A 105 -9.34 17.81 5.24
N GLN A 106 -10.24 18.25 6.11
CA GLN A 106 -10.60 17.50 7.31
C GLN A 106 -11.66 16.48 6.93
N LYS A 107 -11.30 15.20 7.02
CA LYS A 107 -12.28 14.12 7.00
C LYS A 107 -12.91 14.12 8.38
N ASP A 108 -14.08 14.74 8.51
CA ASP A 108 -14.80 14.76 9.78
C ASP A 108 -14.92 13.31 10.31
N ASN A 109 -14.45 13.07 11.52
CA ASN A 109 -14.47 11.77 12.20
C ASN A 109 -15.89 11.22 12.47
N THR A 110 -16.92 11.92 12.01
CA THR A 110 -18.33 11.66 12.33
C THR A 110 -18.82 10.29 11.87
N ILE A 111 -18.15 9.59 10.95
CA ILE A 111 -18.63 8.26 10.51
C ILE A 111 -18.41 7.20 11.58
N TYR A 112 -17.27 7.20 12.27
CA TYR A 112 -17.01 6.23 13.34
C TYR A 112 -17.91 6.51 14.56
N ASP A 113 -18.05 7.78 14.92
CA ASP A 113 -18.94 8.20 16.02
C ASP A 113 -20.40 7.83 15.70
N LYS A 114 -20.88 8.09 14.48
CA LYS A 114 -22.25 7.72 14.05
C LYS A 114 -22.50 6.21 14.00
N VAL A 115 -21.49 5.41 13.62
CA VAL A 115 -21.61 3.95 13.63
C VAL A 115 -21.64 3.43 15.07
N LEU A 116 -20.84 4.00 15.97
CA LEU A 116 -20.83 3.64 17.38
C LEU A 116 -22.16 3.99 18.05
N ASP A 117 -22.69 5.19 17.80
CA ASP A 117 -23.99 5.64 18.30
C ASP A 117 -25.14 4.73 17.80
N ALA A 118 -25.14 4.38 16.52
CA ALA A 118 -26.15 3.48 15.94
C ALA A 118 -26.11 2.08 16.58
N VAL A 119 -24.93 1.56 16.89
CA VAL A 119 -24.78 0.28 17.58
C VAL A 119 -25.29 0.37 19.02
N VAL A 120 -24.96 1.44 19.74
CA VAL A 120 -25.41 1.69 21.12
C VAL A 120 -26.94 1.81 21.17
N ASP A 121 -27.55 2.52 20.24
CA ASP A 121 -29.02 2.68 20.15
C ASP A 121 -29.73 1.36 19.92
N ILE A 122 -29.21 0.49 19.05
CA ILE A 122 -29.78 -0.84 18.79
C ILE A 122 -29.65 -1.74 20.03
N VAL A 123 -28.52 -1.67 20.74
CA VAL A 123 -28.29 -2.46 21.96
C VAL A 123 -29.19 -2.01 23.11
N ASN A 124 -29.40 -0.70 23.26
CA ASN A 124 -30.27 -0.15 24.30
C ASN A 124 -31.75 -0.40 24.01
N LYS A 125 -32.16 -0.36 22.74
CA LYS A 125 -33.54 -0.60 22.32
C LYS A 125 -34.00 -2.04 22.50
N ASN A 126 -33.08 -3.01 22.53
CA ASN A 126 -33.39 -4.43 22.75
C ASN A 126 -33.24 -4.88 24.21
N ARG A 127 -32.91 -3.95 25.13
CA ARG A 127 -32.78 -4.21 26.58
C ARG A 127 -33.92 -3.60 27.41
N GLY A 128 -34.98 -3.11 26.76
CA GLY A 128 -36.23 -2.66 27.37
C GLY A 128 -37.41 -3.49 26.90
#